data_AF-A0A8T2NHU7-F1
#
_entry.id   AF-A0A8T2NHU7-F1
#
_cell.length_a   1.000
_cell.length_b   1.000
_cell.length_c   1.000
_cell.angle_alpha   90.00
_cell.angle_beta   90.00
_cell.angle_gamma   90.00
#
_symmetry.space_group_name_H-M   'P 1'
#
loop_
_entity.id
_entity.type
_entity.pdbx_description
1 polymer ?
#
loop_
_entity_poly.entity_id
_entity_poly.type
_entity_poly.pdbx_seq_one_letter_code
_entity_poly.pdbx_strand_id
1 'polypeptide(L)'
;MVKLSLYVSVSVLTRSGSEMVEAERRGIQIVTSPYTIHFQKTATYFKPGMPFDVVVHVTSPDQTPAKNIDVEVIPGAVIGRTQENGVAKVTINTEGGATSLPIT
;
A
#
# COMPACT_ATOMS: atom_id res chain seq x y z
N MET A 1 9.43 -4.21 -9.55
CA MET A 1 8.68 -2.99 -9.92
C MET A 1 9.66 -1.97 -10.44
N VAL A 2 9.45 -1.44 -11.65
CA VAL A 2 10.20 -0.27 -12.14
C VAL A 2 9.54 0.96 -11.50
N LYS A 3 10.31 1.77 -10.75
CA LYS A 3 9.83 3.07 -10.25
C LYS A 3 10.05 4.12 -11.33
N LEU A 4 8.98 4.54 -11.99
CA LEU A 4 8.97 5.66 -12.92
C LEU A 4 8.42 6.88 -12.20
N SER A 5 9.09 8.02 -12.37
CA SER A 5 8.61 9.28 -11.80
C SER A 5 8.82 10.42 -12.77
N LEU A 6 7.88 11.36 -12.78
CA LEU A 6 7.95 12.58 -13.58
C LEU A 6 8.77 13.65 -12.85
N TYR A 7 9.54 14.39 -13.65
CA TYR A 7 10.21 15.63 -13.28
C TYR A 7 9.58 16.79 -14.05
N VAL A 8 9.26 17.88 -13.36
CA VAL A 8 8.65 19.08 -13.96
C VAL A 8 9.45 20.31 -13.52
N SER A 9 9.78 21.19 -14.46
CA SER A 9 10.39 22.49 -14.20
C SER A 9 9.60 23.58 -14.92
N VAL A 10 9.43 24.73 -14.27
CA VAL A 10 8.67 25.88 -14.77
C VAL A 10 9.46 27.15 -14.50
N SER A 11 9.57 28.02 -15.50
CA SER A 11 10.10 29.38 -15.37
C SER A 11 8.99 30.38 -15.69
N VAL A 12 8.76 31.35 -14.80
CA VAL A 12 7.74 32.39 -14.92
C VAL A 12 8.44 33.73 -15.06
N LEU A 13 8.15 34.45 -16.14
CA LEU A 13 8.61 35.81 -16.38
C LEU A 13 7.43 36.78 -16.23
N THR A 14 7.60 37.84 -15.43
CA THR A 14 6.57 38.88 -15.32
C THR A 14 6.39 39.59 -16.65
N ARG A 15 5.19 40.12 -16.92
CA ARG A 15 4.90 40.80 -18.19
C ARG A 15 5.81 42.00 -18.46
N SER A 16 6.26 42.68 -17.41
CA SER A 16 7.24 43.77 -17.49
C SER A 16 8.63 43.29 -17.88
N GLY A 17 8.90 41.99 -17.82
CA GLY A 17 10.22 41.38 -18.05
C GLY A 17 11.21 41.64 -16.92
N SER A 18 10.79 42.26 -15.82
CA SER A 18 11.67 42.70 -14.73
C SER A 18 12.01 41.60 -13.73
N GLU A 19 11.20 40.54 -13.68
CA GLU A 19 11.34 39.48 -12.68
C GLU A 19 11.11 38.11 -13.33
N MET A 20 12.01 37.18 -13.08
CA MET A 20 11.92 35.79 -13.50
C MET A 20 12.07 34.88 -12.27
N VAL A 21 11.21 33.87 -12.16
CA VAL A 21 11.25 32.88 -11.08
C VAL A 21 11.19 31.48 -11.68
N GLU A 22 12.06 30.60 -11.21
CA GLU A 22 12.06 29.17 -11.58
C GLU A 22 11.59 28.31 -10.40
N ALA A 23 10.85 27.26 -10.71
CA ALA A 23 10.41 26.27 -9.75
C ALA A 23 10.47 24.87 -10.36
N GLU A 24 10.90 23.88 -9.57
CA GLU A 24 10.92 22.48 -9.97
C GLU A 24 10.10 21.60 -9.02
N ARG A 25 9.57 20.51 -9.56
CA ARG A 25 8.92 19.44 -8.80
C ARG A 25 9.43 18.08 -9.28
N ARG A 26 9.93 17.31 -8.32
CA ARG A 26 10.43 15.94 -8.53
C ARG A 26 9.53 14.92 -7.83
N GLY A 27 9.74 13.65 -8.12
CA GLY A 27 9.18 12.53 -7.35
C GLY A 27 7.69 12.28 -7.56
N ILE A 28 7.10 12.80 -8.64
CA ILE A 28 5.71 12.51 -9.03
C ILE A 28 5.69 11.07 -9.54
N GLN A 29 5.30 10.12 -8.68
CA GLN A 29 5.32 8.70 -9.01
C GLN A 29 4.24 8.34 -10.04
N ILE A 30 4.61 7.56 -11.05
CA ILE A 30 3.65 6.93 -11.97
C ILE A 30 3.36 5.54 -11.41
N VAL A 31 2.12 5.32 -10.98
CA VAL A 31 1.67 4.07 -10.38
C VAL A 31 0.46 3.51 -11.12
N THR A 32 0.36 2.19 -11.17
CA THR A 32 -0.80 1.48 -11.74
C THR A 32 -1.92 1.27 -10.72
N SER A 33 -1.59 1.30 -9.43
CA SER A 33 -2.53 1.20 -8.30
C SER A 33 -2.27 2.36 -7.32
N PRO A 34 -3.31 2.95 -6.72
CA PRO A 34 -3.16 4.01 -5.73
C PRO A 34 -2.54 3.53 -4.41
N TYR A 35 -2.47 2.21 -4.18
CA TYR A 35 -1.93 1.63 -2.95
C TYR A 35 -0.98 0.47 -3.23
N THR A 36 -0.02 0.29 -2.32
CA THR A 36 0.82 -0.91 -2.24
C THR A 36 0.51 -1.66 -0.95
N ILE A 37 0.39 -2.99 -1.05
CA ILE A 37 0.12 -3.87 0.09
C ILE A 37 1.38 -4.68 0.39
N HIS A 38 1.76 -4.75 1.67
CA HIS A 38 2.89 -5.54 2.15
C HIS A 38 2.45 -6.41 3.32
N PHE A 39 2.80 -7.70 3.32
CA PHE A 39 2.69 -8.49 4.55
C PHE A 39 3.65 -7.94 5.60
N GLN A 40 3.14 -7.67 6.79
CA GLN A 40 3.92 -7.12 7.89
C GLN A 40 3.79 -8.03 9.10
N LYS A 41 4.88 -8.70 9.49
CA LYS A 41 4.90 -9.62 10.66
C LYS A 41 3.85 -10.74 10.61
N THR A 42 3.33 -11.07 9.43
CA THR A 42 2.53 -12.29 9.21
C THR A 42 3.47 -13.49 9.25
N ALA A 43 3.11 -14.53 9.99
CA ALA A 43 3.89 -15.76 10.02
C ALA A 43 3.85 -16.45 8.65
N THR A 44 4.91 -17.18 8.29
CA THR A 44 4.97 -17.92 7.01
C THR A 44 4.47 -19.37 7.13
N TYR A 45 4.02 -19.76 8.31
CA TYR A 45 3.51 -21.09 8.63
C TYR A 45 2.24 -20.96 9.49
N PHE A 46 1.31 -21.91 9.33
CA PHE A 46 0.07 -21.97 10.09
C PHE A 46 -0.12 -23.36 10.69
N LYS A 47 -1.03 -23.48 11.65
CA LYS A 47 -1.47 -24.76 12.20
C LYS A 47 -2.84 -25.10 11.62
N PRO A 48 -3.00 -26.22 10.89
CA PRO A 48 -4.29 -26.61 10.33
C PRO A 48 -5.35 -26.74 11.42
N GLY A 49 -6.57 -26.26 11.14
CA GLY A 49 -7.68 -26.26 12.09
C GLY A 49 -7.62 -25.19 13.17
N MET A 50 -6.60 -24.31 13.15
CA MET A 50 -6.49 -23.17 14.06
C MET A 50 -6.69 -21.85 13.30
N PRO A 51 -7.24 -20.81 13.94
CA PRO A 51 -7.27 -19.47 13.37
C PRO A 51 -5.85 -18.97 13.08
N PHE A 52 -5.72 -18.24 11.97
CA PHE A 52 -4.46 -17.70 11.50
C PHE A 52 -4.59 -16.19 11.27
N ASP A 53 -3.64 -15.44 11.81
CA ASP A 53 -3.63 -13.98 11.71
C ASP A 53 -2.80 -13.52 10.51
N VAL A 54 -3.44 -12.81 9.59
CA VAL A 54 -2.83 -12.09 8.48
C VAL A 54 -2.75 -10.61 8.84
N VAL A 55 -1.56 -10.05 8.72
CA VAL A 55 -1.27 -8.65 9.02
C VAL A 55 -0.63 -8.01 7.78
N VAL A 56 -1.27 -6.96 7.29
CA VAL A 56 -0.86 -6.23 6.09
C VAL A 56 -0.68 -4.75 6.40
N HIS A 57 0.30 -4.15 5.75
CA HIS A 57 0.56 -2.72 5.76
C HIS A 57 0.28 -2.16 4.38
N VAL A 58 -0.64 -1.19 4.32
CA VAL A 58 -1.06 -0.54 3.09
C VAL A 58 -0.46 0.86 3.05
N THR A 59 0.21 1.19 1.95
CA THR A 59 0.87 2.48 1.76
C THR A 59 0.40 3.18 0.49
N SER A 60 0.37 4.52 0.55
CA SER A 60 0.19 5.40 -0.60
C SER A 60 1.46 5.46 -1.45
N PRO A 61 1.44 6.03 -2.67
CA PRO A 61 2.60 6.07 -3.57
C PRO A 61 3.80 6.86 -3.00
N ASP A 62 3.53 7.78 -2.08
CA ASP A 62 4.53 8.55 -1.32
C ASP A 62 5.07 7.81 -0.09
N GLN A 63 4.72 6.52 0.08
CA GLN A 63 5.08 5.64 1.18
C GLN A 63 4.44 6.00 2.53
N THR A 64 3.49 6.94 2.55
CA THR A 64 2.73 7.23 3.77
C THR A 64 1.72 6.11 4.07
N PRO A 65 1.38 5.86 5.36
CA PRO A 65 0.39 4.85 5.70
C PRO A 65 -1.00 5.20 5.18
N ALA A 66 -1.68 4.24 4.55
CA ALA A 66 -3.02 4.43 4.02
C ALA A 66 -4.06 3.99 5.07
N LYS A 67 -4.71 4.96 5.73
CA LYS A 67 -5.74 4.71 6.76
C LYS A 67 -7.13 4.51 6.18
N ASN A 68 -7.98 3.78 6.89
CA ASN A 68 -9.39 3.55 6.56
C ASN A 68 -9.64 2.87 5.20
N ILE A 69 -8.70 2.03 4.77
CA ILE A 69 -8.81 1.24 3.54
C ILE A 69 -9.29 -0.17 3.89
N ASP A 70 -10.33 -0.63 3.19
CA ASP A 70 -10.80 -2.01 3.30
C ASP A 70 -9.85 -2.93 2.55
N VAL A 71 -9.44 -4.01 3.20
CA VAL A 71 -8.57 -5.04 2.66
C VAL A 71 -9.29 -6.38 2.78
N GLU A 72 -9.56 -6.99 1.63
CA GLU A 72 -10.09 -8.34 1.54
C GLU A 72 -8.92 -9.34 1.54
N VAL A 73 -9.04 -10.39 2.35
CA VAL A 73 -8.06 -11.48 2.40
C VAL A 73 -8.70 -12.75 1.88
N ILE A 74 -8.03 -13.38 0.90
CA ILE A 74 -8.45 -14.64 0.29
C ILE A 74 -7.40 -15.72 0.61
N PRO A 75 -7.79 -16.95 1.01
CA PRO A 75 -9.15 -17.47 1.15
C PRO A 75 -9.85 -17.02 2.45
N GLY A 76 -11.19 -17.07 2.42
CA GLY A 76 -12.06 -16.72 3.55
C GLY A 76 -12.89 -15.46 3.34
N ALA A 77 -12.55 -14.63 2.35
CA ALA A 77 -13.25 -13.38 2.00
C ALA A 77 -13.49 -12.49 3.23
N VAL A 78 -12.50 -12.45 4.13
CA VAL A 78 -12.59 -11.68 5.38
C VAL A 78 -12.06 -10.28 5.10
N ILE A 79 -12.86 -9.28 5.47
CA ILE A 79 -12.51 -7.87 5.27
C ILE A 79 -11.93 -7.31 6.57
N GLY A 80 -10.72 -6.77 6.49
CA GLY A 80 -10.11 -5.92 7.51
C GLY A 80 -10.11 -4.46 7.06
N ARG A 81 -9.98 -3.54 8.02
CA ARG A 81 -9.83 -2.11 7.70
C ARG A 81 -8.55 -1.56 8.30
N THR A 82 -7.79 -0.81 7.52
CA THR A 82 -6.52 -0.26 7.98
C THR A 82 -6.72 0.83 9.03
N GLN A 83 -5.87 0.81 10.06
CA GLN A 83 -5.86 1.80 11.13
C GLN A 83 -5.04 3.04 10.72
N GLU A 84 -4.85 3.99 11.65
CA GLU A 84 -4.07 5.22 11.40
C GLU A 84 -2.63 4.96 10.96
N ASN A 85 -2.05 3.84 11.40
CA ASN A 85 -0.72 3.39 11.00
C ASN A 85 -0.70 2.62 9.66
N GLY A 86 -1.81 2.58 8.91
CA GLY A 86 -1.94 1.86 7.65
C GLY A 86 -1.96 0.34 7.76
N VAL A 87 -2.07 -0.20 8.98
CA VAL A 87 -2.05 -1.66 9.23
C VAL A 87 -3.46 -2.18 9.38
N ALA A 88 -3.75 -3.29 8.71
CA ALA A 88 -4.93 -4.12 8.95
C ALA A 88 -4.49 -5.50 9.45
N LYS A 89 -5.18 -6.00 10.47
CA LYS A 89 -5.05 -7.37 10.96
C LYS A 89 -6.37 -8.10 10.73
N VAL A 90 -6.30 -9.26 10.11
CA VAL A 90 -7.44 -10.11 9.76
C VAL A 90 -7.16 -11.51 10.24
N THR A 91 -8.15 -12.16 10.87
CA THR A 91 -8.04 -13.54 11.31
C THR A 91 -8.86 -14.42 10.36
N ILE A 92 -8.23 -15.44 9.78
CA ILE A 92 -8.88 -16.43 8.92
C ILE A 92 -8.92 -17.78 9.62
N ASN A 93 -10.02 -18.51 9.48
CA ASN A 93 -10.14 -19.87 10.01
C ASN A 93 -9.59 -20.86 8.99
N THR A 94 -8.62 -21.67 9.41
CA THR A 94 -8.01 -22.68 8.53
C THR A 94 -8.68 -24.04 8.71
N GLU A 95 -8.77 -24.82 7.63
CA GLU A 95 -9.31 -26.17 7.70
C GLU A 95 -8.32 -27.15 8.36
N GLY A 96 -8.83 -28.15 9.07
CA GLY A 96 -8.02 -29.12 9.83
C GLY A 96 -7.06 -29.97 8.98
N GLY A 97 -7.38 -30.15 7.69
CA GLY A 97 -6.56 -30.92 6.74
C GLY A 97 -5.72 -30.07 5.78
N ALA A 98 -5.78 -28.73 5.89
CA ALA A 98 -5.10 -27.86 4.96
C ALA A 98 -3.57 -28.00 5.09
N THR A 99 -2.88 -28.24 3.98
CA THR A 99 -1.40 -28.32 3.94
C THR A 99 -0.76 -27.07 3.35
N SER A 100 -1.56 -26.22 2.70
CA SER A 100 -1.16 -24.92 2.17
C SER A 100 -2.28 -23.90 2.36
N LEU A 101 -1.91 -22.63 2.44
CA LEU A 101 -2.83 -21.52 2.61
C LEU A 101 -2.35 -20.33 1.74
N PRO A 102 -2.72 -20.30 0.45
CA PRO A 102 -2.27 -19.27 -0.48
C PRO A 102 -3.01 -17.96 -0.20
N ILE A 103 -2.37 -17.04 0.53
CA ILE A 103 -2.95 -15.73 0.84
C ILE A 103 -2.74 -14.79 -0.35
N THR A 104 -3.84 -14.19 -0.82
CA THR A 104 -3.86 -13.16 -1.86
C THR A 104 -4.63 -11.95 -1.41
#